data_AF-A0A1T4Y3Y8-F1
#
_entry.id   AF-A0A1T4Y3Y8-F1
#
_cell.length_a   1.000
_cell.length_b   1.000
_cell.length_c   1.000
_cell.angle_alpha   90.00
_cell.angle_beta   90.00
_cell.angle_gamma   90.00
#
_symmetry.space_group_name_H-M   'P 1'
#
loop_
_entity.id
_entity.type
_entity.pdbx_description
1 polymer ?
#
loop_
_entity_poly.entity_id
_entity_poly.type
_entity_poly.pdbx_seq_one_letter_code
_entity_poly.pdbx_strand_id
1 'polypeptide(L)' 'MTFMELLLSAKLGSTSAFEELFARYKNLLRKYSVVNGVFDEDLYQEQCVLFVRCIEIFDVNR' A
#
# COMPACT_ATOMS: atom_id res chain seq x y z
N MET A 1 -7.75 15.23 1.22
CA MET A 1 -6.36 15.24 0.72
C MET A 1 -6.33 14.72 -0.70
N THR A 2 -5.49 15.31 -1.53
CA THR A 2 -5.05 14.71 -2.80
C THR A 2 -4.23 13.44 -2.51
N PHE A 3 -4.02 12.61 -3.53
CA PHE A 3 -3.13 11.45 -3.40
C PHE A 3 -1.72 11.85 -2.97
N MET A 4 -1.17 12.94 -3.53
CA MET A 4 0.18 13.41 -3.22
C MET A 4 0.30 13.89 -1.77
N GLU A 5 -0.68 14.64 -1.26
CA GLU A 5 -0.70 15.06 0.15
C GLU A 5 -0.74 13.85 1.09
N LEU A 6 -1.56 12.86 0.75
CA LEU A 6 -1.70 11.64 1.53
C LEU A 6 -0.40 10.82 1.54
N LEU A 7 0.21 10.65 0.37
CA LEU A 7 1.48 9.93 0.21
C LEU A 7 2.61 10.63 0.99
N LEU A 8 2.74 11.95 0.87
CA LEU A 8 3.75 12.72 1.61
C LEU A 8 3.55 12.63 3.12
N SER A 9 2.31 12.74 3.59
CA SER A 9 1.97 12.60 5.01
C SER A 9 2.31 11.20 5.54
N ALA A 10 1.98 10.15 4.79
CA ALA A 10 2.33 8.77 5.13
C ALA A 10 3.86 8.56 5.18
N LYS A 11 4.61 9.13 4.22
CA LYS A 11 6.08 9.09 4.20
C LYS A 11 6.73 9.78 5.40
N LEU A 12 6.08 10.82 5.95
CA LEU A 12 6.52 11.53 7.14
C LEU A 12 6.12 10.83 8.45
N GLY A 13 5.49 9.64 8.38
CA GLY A 13 5.14 8.83 9.55
C GLY A 13 3.72 9.04 10.08
N SER A 14 2.83 9.70 9.33
CA SER A 14 1.42 9.82 9.74
C SER A 14 0.69 8.49 9.61
N THR A 15 0.37 7.87 10.75
CA THR A 15 -0.39 6.61 10.80
C THR A 15 -1.76 6.75 10.15
N SER A 16 -2.47 7.87 10.39
CA SER A 16 -3.79 8.09 9.79
C SER A 16 -3.71 8.20 8.26
N ALA A 17 -2.67 8.85 7.74
CA ALA A 17 -2.48 8.94 6.30
C ALA A 17 -2.10 7.59 5.68
N PHE A 18 -1.26 6.81 6.38
CA PHE A 18 -0.94 5.45 5.98
C PHE A 18 -2.19 4.56 5.95
N GLU A 19 -3.02 4.58 6.99
CA GLU A 19 -4.25 3.78 7.07
C GLU A 19 -5.23 4.13 5.95
N GLU A 20 -5.42 5.42 5.67
CA GLU A 20 -6.28 5.86 4.56
C GLU A 20 -5.72 5.41 3.21
N LEU A 21 -4.40 5.51 3.01
CA LEU A 21 -3.75 5.04 1.78
C LEU A 21 -3.87 3.51 1.65
N PHE A 22 -3.62 2.77 2.72
CA PHE A 22 -3.75 1.32 2.76
C PHE A 22 -5.19 0.88 2.49
N ALA A 23 -6.19 1.55 3.05
CA ALA A 23 -7.60 1.26 2.80
C ALA A 23 -7.97 1.37 1.31
N ARG A 24 -7.35 2.31 0.57
CA ARG A 24 -7.57 2.46 -0.88
C ARG A 24 -6.99 1.30 -1.69
N TYR A 25 -5.85 0.74 -1.27
CA TYR A 25 -5.14 -0.31 -2.02
C TYR A 25 -5.42 -1.73 -1.50
N LYS A 26 -5.98 -1.90 -0.29
CA LYS A 26 -6.21 -3.21 0.35
C LYS A 26 -6.95 -4.20 -0.55
N ASN A 27 -8.01 -3.76 -1.21
CA ASN A 27 -8.78 -4.63 -2.11
C ASN A 27 -7.97 -5.05 -3.35
N LEU A 28 -7.10 -4.17 -3.84
CA LEU A 28 -6.22 -4.45 -4.98
C LEU A 28 -5.17 -5.49 -4.61
N LEU A 29 -4.49 -5.31 -3.46
CA LEU A 29 -3.51 -6.26 -2.93
C LEU A 29 -4.16 -7.64 -2.73
N ARG A 30 -5.34 -7.69 -2.11
CA ARG A 30 -6.10 -8.94 -1.92
C ARG A 30 -6.47 -9.60 -3.25
N LYS A 31 -6.91 -8.83 -4.25
CA LYS A 31 -7.27 -9.34 -5.58
C LYS A 31 -6.07 -9.97 -6.28
N TYR A 32 -4.88 -9.35 -6.20
CA TYR A 32 -3.66 -9.88 -6.82
C TYR A 32 -2.98 -10.98 -5.99
N SER A 33 -3.47 -11.25 -4.79
CA SER A 33 -3.04 -12.39 -3.97
C SER A 33 -3.80 -13.67 -4.30
N VAL A 34 -4.63 -13.68 -5.36
CA VAL A 34 -5.36 -14.89 -5.77
C VAL A 34 -4.58 -15.61 -6.86
N VAL A 35 -4.08 -16.79 -6.55
CA VAL A 35 -3.33 -17.66 -7.46
C VAL A 35 -4.18 -18.88 -7.78
N ASN A 36 -4.44 -19.12 -9.08
CA ASN A 36 -5.29 -20.23 -9.55
C ASN A 36 -6.68 -20.28 -8.87
N GLY A 37 -7.27 -19.12 -8.57
CA GLY A 37 -8.59 -19.00 -7.93
C GLY A 37 -8.58 -19.19 -6.41
N VAL A 38 -7.42 -19.44 -5.79
CA VAL A 38 -7.26 -19.59 -4.34
C VAL A 38 -6.54 -18.36 -3.79
N PHE A 39 -7.03 -17.84 -2.66
CA PHE A 39 -6.36 -16.75 -1.95
C PHE A 39 -5.10 -17.27 -1.26
N ASP A 40 -3.97 -16.65 -1.57
CA ASP A 40 -2.66 -16.94 -1.00
C ASP A 40 -2.35 -15.88 0.08
N GLU A 41 -2.37 -16.32 1.34
CA GLU A 41 -2.15 -15.45 2.50
C GLU A 41 -0.72 -14.91 2.58
N ASP A 42 0.27 -15.75 2.26
CA ASP A 42 1.68 -15.38 2.28
C ASP A 42 1.97 -14.35 1.20
N LEU A 43 1.42 -14.55 -0.01
CA LEU A 43 1.53 -13.59 -1.10
C LEU A 43 0.84 -12.25 -0.76
N TYR A 44 -0.27 -12.29 -0.04
CA TYR A 44 -0.92 -11.07 0.44
C TYR A 44 -0.06 -10.32 1.46
N GLN A 45 0.57 -11.03 2.39
CA GLN A 45 1.49 -10.43 3.37
C GLN A 45 2.71 -9.80 2.67
N GLU A 46 3.34 -10.51 1.73
CA GLU A 46 4.46 -9.99 0.94
C GLU A 46 4.06 -8.73 0.15
N GLN A 47 2.88 -8.71 -0.45
CA GLN A 47 2.35 -7.52 -1.12
C GLN A 47 2.10 -6.35 -0.16
N CYS A 48 1.63 -6.62 1.06
CA CYS A 48 1.49 -5.58 2.08
C CYS A 48 2.84 -4.99 2.50
N VAL A 49 3.87 -5.84 2.68
CA VAL A 49 5.24 -5.38 2.99
C VAL A 49 5.80 -4.55 1.82
N LEU A 50 5.62 -5.01 0.59
CA LEU A 50 6.03 -4.27 -0.59
C LEU A 50 5.33 -2.92 -0.71
N PHE A 51 4.03 -2.86 -0.39
CA PHE A 51 3.27 -1.61 -0.38
C PHE A 51 3.86 -0.58 0.61
N VAL A 52 4.20 -1.00 1.83
CA VAL A 52 4.89 -0.13 2.82
C VAL A 52 6.21 0.37 2.25
N ARG A 53 7.02 -0.53 1.69
CA ARG A 53 8.31 -0.17 1.09
C ARG A 53 8.15 0.78 -0.09
N CYS A 54 7.14 0.61 -0.93
CA CYS A 54 6.83 1.53 -2.01
C CYS A 54 6.52 2.93 -1.49
N ILE A 55 5.74 3.05 -0.40
CA ILE A 55 5.51 4.35 0.23
C ILE A 55 6.84 4.96 0.65
N GLU A 56 7.74 4.21 1.29
CA GLU A 56 9.04 4.72 1.77
C GLU A 56 9.97 5.17 0.65
N ILE A 57 10.07 4.42 -0.45
CA ILE A 57 11.07 4.67 -1.50
C ILE A 57 10.57 5.51 -2.68
N PHE A 58 9.25 5.70 -2.82
CA PHE A 58 8.69 6.45 -3.96
C PHE A 58 9.17 7.91 -3.95
N ASP A 59 9.85 8.32 -5.02
CA ASP A 59 10.31 9.70 -5.21
C ASP A 59 9.20 10.53 -5.85
N VAL A 60 8.71 11.52 -5.11
CA VAL A 60 7.61 12.41 -5.54
C VAL A 60 8.06 13.54 -6.46
N ASN A 61 9.38 13.77 -6.59
CA ASN A 61 9.94 14.91 -7.33
C ASN A 61 10.52 14.52 -8.69
N ARG A 62 10.35 13.26 -9.10
CA ARG A 62 10.96 12.68 -10.29
C ARG A 62 10.01 12.59 -11.48
#